data_AF-A0A6N8B1T0-F1
#
_entry.id   AF-A0A6N8B1T0-F1
#
_cell.length_a   1.000
_cell.length_b   1.000
_cell.length_c   1.000
_cell.angle_alpha   90.00
_cell.angle_beta   90.00
_cell.angle_gamma   90.00
#
_symmetry.space_group_name_H-M   'P 1'
#
loop_
_entity.id
_entity.type
_entity.pdbx_description
1 polymer ?
#
loop_
_entity_poly.entity_id
_entity_poly.type
_entity_poly.pdbx_seq_one_letter_code
_entity_poly.pdbx_strand_id
1 'polypeptide(L)'
;MNIPEDKAKEIGYEQQISHHEMPLKMILGGNIKSLYSFDTYQFKDYTKVVSDLFNVEQKAKRREEVFPKDCKKARELGENLVTT
;
A
#
# COMPACT_ATOMS: atom_id res chain seq x y z
N MET A 1 -0.10 -1.55 3.77
CA MET A 1 0.82 -1.27 4.89
C MET A 1 0.01 -0.77 6.07
N ASN A 2 0.37 -1.11 7.31
CA ASN A 2 -0.45 -0.79 8.49
C ASN A 2 -0.23 0.62 9.07
N ILE A 3 0.40 1.49 8.30
CA ILE A 3 0.84 2.82 8.71
C ILE A 3 -0.01 3.86 7.96
N PRO A 4 -0.42 4.95 8.62
CA PRO A 4 -0.98 6.13 7.96
C PRO A 4 -0.07 6.66 6.85
N GLU A 5 -0.68 7.16 5.78
CA GLU A 5 0.05 7.60 4.58
C GLU A 5 0.96 8.80 4.86
N ASP A 6 0.50 9.75 5.67
CA ASP A 6 1.28 10.88 6.18
C ASP A 6 2.50 10.41 6.98
N LYS A 7 2.32 9.43 7.86
CA LYS A 7 3.42 8.84 8.64
C LYS A 7 4.40 8.08 7.77
N ALA A 8 3.93 7.36 6.76
CA ALA A 8 4.82 6.69 5.80
C ALA A 8 5.69 7.69 5.01
N LYS A 9 5.11 8.84 4.64
CA LYS A 9 5.84 9.94 3.99
C LYS A 9 6.85 10.57 4.93
N GLU A 10 6.47 10.83 6.18
CA GLU A 10 7.35 11.42 7.21
C GLU A 10 8.62 10.59 7.44
N ILE A 11 8.48 9.26 7.52
CA ILE A 11 9.61 8.35 7.74
C ILE A 11 10.34 7.95 6.44
N GLY A 12 9.92 8.50 5.29
CA GLY A 12 10.60 8.30 4.02
C GLY A 12 10.42 6.91 3.39
N TYR A 13 9.32 6.20 3.68
CA TYR A 13 9.10 4.85 3.13
C TYR A 13 9.13 4.81 1.61
N GLU A 14 8.49 5.77 0.94
CA GLU A 14 8.47 5.81 -0.53
C GLU A 14 9.89 5.96 -1.10
N GLN A 15 10.74 6.75 -0.44
CA GLN A 15 12.13 6.93 -0.85
C GLN A 15 12.99 5.69 -0.55
N GLN A 16 12.74 5.01 0.58
CA GLN A 16 13.39 3.74 0.87
C GLN A 16 13.02 2.65 -0.15
N ILE A 17 11.75 2.61 -0.58
CA ILE A 17 11.28 1.63 -1.56
C ILE A 17 11.82 1.97 -2.96
N SER A 18 11.88 3.25 -3.34
CA SER A 18 12.36 3.67 -4.67
C SER A 18 13.82 3.29 -4.94
N HIS A 19 14.66 3.16 -3.90
CA HIS A 19 16.03 2.66 -4.06
C HIS A 19 16.12 1.24 -4.64
N HIS A 20 15.06 0.44 -4.56
CA HIS A 20 15.03 -0.89 -5.15
C HIS A 20 14.67 -0.89 -6.63
N GLU A 21 14.18 0.22 -7.20
CA GLU A 21 13.74 0.26 -8.59
C GLU A 21 14.88 -0.05 -9.57
N MET A 22 16.06 0.57 -9.37
CA MET A 22 17.21 0.35 -10.24
C MET A 22 17.74 -1.09 -10.17
N PRO A 23 18.02 -1.67 -8.98
CA PRO A 23 18.39 -3.09 -8.87
C PRO A 23 17.37 -4.03 -9.51
N LEU A 24 16.07 -3.84 -9.25
CA LEU A 24 15.01 -4.68 -9.81
C LEU A 24 14.92 -4.54 -11.33
N LYS A 25 15.09 -3.34 -11.87
CA LYS A 25 15.12 -3.10 -13.31
C LYS A 25 16.29 -3.85 -13.97
N MET A 26 17.47 -3.85 -13.34
CA MET A 26 18.64 -4.57 -13.85
C MET A 26 18.46 -6.09 -13.83
N ILE A 27 17.81 -6.63 -12.79
CA ILE A 27 17.61 -8.08 -12.62
C ILE A 27 16.48 -8.59 -13.51
N LEU A 28 15.34 -7.89 -13.53
CA LEU A 28 14.12 -8.33 -14.21
C LEU A 28 14.05 -7.85 -15.66
N GLY A 29 14.88 -6.88 -16.06
CA GLY A 29 14.95 -6.37 -17.43
C GLY A 29 13.73 -5.58 -17.92
N GLY A 30 12.77 -5.30 -17.05
CA GLY A 30 11.49 -4.67 -17.38
C GLY A 30 11.22 -3.35 -16.66
N ASN A 31 10.08 -2.72 -16.99
CA ASN A 31 9.62 -1.54 -16.29
C ASN A 31 9.18 -1.89 -14.87
N ILE A 32 9.79 -1.24 -13.87
CA ILE A 32 9.39 -1.35 -12.48
C ILE A 32 8.32 -0.30 -12.20
N LYS A 33 7.26 -0.72 -11.51
CA LYS A 33 6.14 0.13 -11.10
C LYS A 33 5.85 -0.14 -9.63
N SER A 34 5.62 0.94 -8.89
CA SER A 34 5.34 0.91 -7.46
C SER A 34 3.86 1.25 -7.23
N LEU A 35 3.21 0.51 -6.32
CA LEU A 35 1.85 0.80 -5.86
C LEU A 35 1.80 0.69 -4.34
N TYR A 36 1.24 1.70 -3.70
CA TYR A 36 1.15 1.79 -2.26
C TYR A 36 -0.31 1.74 -1.82
N SER A 37 -0.58 0.99 -0.75
CA SER A 37 -1.84 1.04 -0.02
C SER A 37 -1.49 1.13 1.47
N PHE A 38 -2.04 2.14 2.13
CA PHE A 38 -1.70 2.53 3.49
C PHE A 38 -2.86 2.32 4.45
N ASP A 39 -2.55 2.29 5.74
CA ASP A 39 -3.49 2.18 6.86
C ASP A 39 -4.57 1.10 6.66
N THR A 40 -4.11 -0.09 6.26
CA THR A 40 -4.97 -1.23 5.92
C THR A 40 -5.75 -1.74 7.14
N TYR A 41 -6.98 -2.20 6.91
CA TYR A 41 -7.79 -2.90 7.91
C TYR A 41 -7.40 -4.39 7.95
N GLN A 42 -6.62 -4.78 8.96
CA GLN A 42 -5.90 -6.06 8.99
C GLN A 42 -6.71 -7.24 9.51
N PHE A 43 -7.57 -6.98 10.49
CA PHE A 43 -8.31 -8.03 11.18
C PHE A 43 -9.77 -7.96 10.79
N LYS A 44 -10.38 -9.12 10.56
CA LYS A 44 -11.82 -9.21 10.34
C LYS A 44 -12.61 -8.76 11.57
N ASP A 45 -12.03 -8.98 12.75
CA ASP A 45 -12.63 -8.68 14.04
C ASP A 45 -11.56 -8.14 14.98
N TYR A 46 -11.52 -6.81 15.12
CA TYR A 46 -10.57 -6.12 15.98
C TYR A 46 -10.84 -6.35 17.47
N THR A 47 -12.01 -6.86 17.87
CA THR A 47 -12.32 -7.15 19.29
C THR A 47 -11.56 -8.35 19.83
N LYS A 48 -11.02 -9.20 18.94
CA LYS A 48 -10.29 -10.42 19.28
C LYS A 48 -8.79 -10.25 19.34
N VAL A 49 -8.29 -9.03 19.13
CA VAL A 49 -6.86 -8.73 19.05
C VAL A 49 -6.56 -7.48 19.84
N VAL A 50 -5.43 -7.48 20.55
CA VAL A 50 -4.94 -6.26 21.19
C VAL A 50 -4.38 -5.35 20.10
N SER A 51 -5.01 -4.20 19.89
CA SER A 51 -4.72 -3.30 18.77
C SER A 51 -4.70 -1.84 19.20
N ASP A 52 -4.28 -1.57 20.44
CA ASP A 52 -4.41 -0.26 21.11
C ASP A 52 -3.65 0.88 20.40
N LEU A 53 -2.68 0.54 19.56
CA LEU A 53 -1.95 1.49 18.70
C LEU A 53 -2.82 2.07 17.57
N PHE A 54 -3.96 1.45 17.26
CA PHE A 54 -4.75 1.74 16.07
C PHE A 54 -6.13 2.29 16.40
N ASN A 55 -6.55 3.30 15.65
CA ASN A 55 -7.94 3.73 15.63
C ASN A 55 -8.74 2.83 14.66
N VAL A 56 -9.51 1.90 15.21
CA VAL A 56 -10.29 0.90 14.44
C VAL A 56 -11.34 1.57 13.55
N GLU A 57 -12.01 2.61 14.04
CA GLU A 57 -13.05 3.34 13.30
C GLU A 57 -12.46 4.06 12.08
N GLN A 58 -11.31 4.72 12.24
CA GLN A 58 -10.60 5.36 11.14
C GLN A 58 -10.14 4.35 10.09
N LYS A 59 -9.59 3.20 10.52
CA LYS A 59 -9.21 2.13 9.60
C LYS A 59 -10.40 1.55 8.85
N ALA A 60 -11.54 1.39 9.52
CA ALA A 60 -12.78 0.92 8.89
C ALA A 60 -13.25 1.91 7.82
N LYS A 61 -13.27 3.21 8.15
CA LYS A 61 -13.61 4.27 7.19
C LYS A 61 -12.68 4.28 5.98
N ARG A 62 -11.36 4.20 6.20
CA ARG A 62 -10.39 4.13 5.09
C ARG A 62 -10.59 2.89 4.21
N ARG A 63 -10.92 1.75 4.81
CA ARG A 63 -11.26 0.51 4.07
C ARG A 63 -12.50 0.71 3.18
N GLU A 64 -13.47 1.49 3.59
CA GLU A 64 -14.67 1.75 2.79
C GLU A 64 -14.41 2.80 1.69
N GLU A 65 -13.69 3.87 2.00
CA GLU A 65 -13.57 5.04 1.11
C GLU A 65 -12.35 5.06 0.20
N VAL A 66 -11.24 4.44 0.62
CA VAL A 66 -9.93 4.52 -0.04
C VAL A 66 -9.51 3.17 -0.62
N PHE A 67 -9.67 2.07 0.12
CA PHE A 67 -9.21 0.76 -0.34
C PHE A 67 -9.80 0.32 -1.69
N PRO A 68 -11.09 0.55 -2.03
CA PRO A 68 -11.61 0.23 -3.36
C PRO A 68 -10.90 1.00 -4.49
N LYS A 69 -10.43 2.22 -4.22
CA LYS A 69 -9.65 3.03 -5.17
C LYS A 69 -8.24 2.45 -5.34
N ASP A 70 -7.62 1.98 -4.25
CA ASP A 70 -6.34 1.29 -4.31
C ASP A 70 -6.45 -0.03 -5.09
N CYS A 71 -7.54 -0.79 -4.92
CA CYS A 71 -7.83 -1.96 -5.74
C CYS A 71 -7.99 -1.61 -7.22
N LYS A 72 -8.68 -0.51 -7.53
CA LYS A 72 -8.81 -0.02 -8.91
C LYS A 72 -7.45 0.30 -9.52
N LYS A 73 -6.58 1.03 -8.80
CA LYS A 73 -5.20 1.32 -9.22
C LYS A 73 -4.38 0.04 -9.42
N ALA A 74 -4.57 -0.97 -8.56
CA ALA A 74 -3.88 -2.25 -8.67
C ALA A 74 -4.30 -3.04 -9.93
N ARG A 75 -5.60 -3.04 -10.25
CA ARG A 75 -6.10 -3.62 -11.50
C ARG A 75 -5.54 -2.88 -12.72
N GLU A 76 -5.59 -1.55 -12.74
CA GLU A 76 -5.04 -0.73 -13.82
C GLU A 76 -3.54 -0.94 -14.00
N LEU A 77 -2.80 -1.08 -12.90
CA LEU A 77 -1.39 -1.44 -12.96
C LEU A 77 -1.19 -2.80 -13.63
N GLY A 78 -1.97 -3.81 -13.27
CA GLY A 78 -1.94 -5.13 -13.90
C GLY A 78 -2.19 -5.07 -15.42
N GLU A 79 -3.19 -4.31 -15.85
CA GLU A 79 -3.50 -4.10 -17.28
C GLU A 79 -2.33 -3.46 -18.03
N ASN A 80 -1.69 -2.45 -17.41
CA ASN A 80 -0.53 -1.79 -17.97
C ASN A 80 0.67 -2.74 -18.10
N LEU A 81 0.88 -3.64 -17.13
CA LEU A 81 1.99 -4.60 -17.16
C LEU A 81 1.88 -5.62 -18.30
N VAL A 82 0.67 -5.94 -18.78
CA VAL A 82 0.46 -6.86 -19.92
C VAL A 82 0.58 -6.15 -21.28
N THR A 83 0.34 -4.84 -21.31
CA THR A 83 0.32 -4.03 -22.55
C THR A 83 1.67 -3.38 -22.85
N THR A 84 2.69 -3.64 -22.03
CA THR A 84 4.06 -3.11 -22.17
C THR A 84 4.96 -4.10 -22.89
#